data_AF-A0ABD5RDG3-F1
#
_entry.id   AF-A0ABD5RDG3-F1
#
_cell.length_a   1.000
_cell.length_b   1.000
_cell.length_c   1.000
_cell.angle_alpha   90.00
_cell.angle_beta   90.00
_cell.angle_gamma   90.00
#
_symmetry.space_group_name_H-M   'P 1'
#
loop_
_entity.id
_entity.type
_entity.pdbx_description
1 polymer ?
#
loop_
_entity_poly.entity_id
_entity_poly.type
_entity_poly.pdbx_seq_one_letter_code
_entity_poly.pdbx_strand_id
1 'polypeptide(L)'
;MAWKCGIDGCGREFEAVEETIVHQTEDHERHECKVCGTIVPDGFFAIRHAFDEHRRAEFMRAYDADSSDVREREDVKEAIESEADLQVVVDRLDENGAL
;
A
#
# COMPACT_ATOMS: atom_id res chain seq x y z
N MET A 1 4.34 -13.29 12.87
CA MET A 1 4.24 -12.02 13.63
C MET A 1 2.91 -11.39 13.25
N ALA A 2 2.31 -10.54 14.08
CA ALA A 2 1.07 -9.86 13.69
C ALA A 2 1.39 -8.63 12.84
N TRP A 3 0.63 -8.44 11.77
CA TRP A 3 0.69 -7.27 10.89
C TRP A 3 -0.37 -6.26 11.30
N LYS A 4 -0.03 -4.97 11.29
CA LYS A 4 -0.92 -3.90 11.74
C LYS A 4 -1.19 -2.90 10.62
N CYS A 5 -2.46 -2.59 10.37
CA CYS A 5 -2.84 -1.57 9.42
C CYS A 5 -2.45 -0.17 9.93
N GLY A 6 -1.60 0.52 9.17
CA GLY A 6 -1.08 1.85 9.50
C GLY A 6 -1.86 3.03 8.92
N ILE A 7 -2.87 2.78 8.07
CA ILE A 7 -3.64 3.83 7.39
C ILE A 7 -4.47 4.60 8.42
N ASP A 8 -4.31 5.92 8.47
CA ASP A 8 -5.10 6.87 9.28
C ASP A 8 -5.37 6.44 10.74
N GLY A 9 -4.39 5.76 11.35
CA GLY A 9 -4.51 5.27 12.72
C GLY A 9 -5.48 4.10 12.92
N CYS A 10 -5.90 3.42 11.85
CA CYS A 10 -6.82 2.27 11.87
C CYS A 10 -6.40 1.21 12.89
N GLY A 11 -5.14 0.77 12.83
CA GLY A 11 -4.52 -0.04 13.85
C GLY A 11 -5.08 -1.47 14.03
N ARG A 12 -5.94 -1.96 13.13
CA ARG A 12 -6.36 -3.37 13.12
C ARG A 12 -5.16 -4.28 12.89
N GLU A 13 -5.17 -5.42 13.57
CA GLU A 13 -4.10 -6.41 13.54
C GLU A 13 -4.57 -7.70 12.86
N PHE A 14 -3.69 -8.31 12.09
CA PHE A 14 -3.93 -9.53 11.31
C PHE A 14 -2.77 -10.50 11.48
N GLU A 15 -3.03 -11.80 11.31
CA GLU A 15 -1.98 -12.81 11.41
C GLU A 15 -1.16 -12.91 10.13
N ALA A 16 -1.75 -12.55 8.98
CA ALA A 16 -1.14 -12.59 7.67
C ALA A 16 -1.07 -11.19 7.03
N VAL A 17 0.00 -10.93 6.28
CA VAL A 17 0.16 -9.67 5.54
C VAL A 17 -0.89 -9.51 4.45
N GLU A 18 -1.30 -10.62 3.82
CA GLU A 18 -2.32 -10.65 2.78
C GLU A 18 -3.67 -10.19 3.32
N GLU A 19 -4.03 -10.59 4.53
CA GLU A 19 -5.24 -10.12 5.21
C GLU A 19 -5.19 -8.62 5.49
N THR A 20 -4.01 -8.11 5.84
CA THR A 20 -3.81 -6.67 6.02
C THR A 20 -4.00 -5.92 4.71
N ILE A 21 -3.45 -6.41 3.59
CA ILE A 21 -3.59 -5.78 2.27
C ILE A 21 -5.04 -5.82 1.77
N VAL A 22 -5.75 -6.94 1.95
CA VAL A 22 -7.17 -7.06 1.60
C VAL A 22 -7.99 -6.04 2.41
N HIS A 23 -7.77 -5.97 3.72
CA HIS A 23 -8.41 -4.96 4.57
C HIS A 23 -8.12 -3.53 4.11
N GLN A 24 -6.86 -3.20 3.75
CA GLN A 24 -6.50 -1.89 3.22
C GLN A 24 -7.30 -1.53 1.96
N THR A 25 -7.55 -2.52 1.10
CA THR A 25 -8.22 -2.31 -0.19
C THR A 25 -9.72 -2.16 -0.06
N GLU A 26 -10.34 -2.84 0.89
CA GLU A 26 -11.81 -2.88 1.04
C GLU A 26 -12.35 -1.86 2.04
N ASP A 27 -11.62 -1.62 3.14
CA ASP A 27 -12.12 -0.84 4.27
C ASP A 27 -11.63 0.63 4.29
N HIS A 28 -10.73 1.02 3.38
CA HIS A 28 -10.19 2.38 3.31
C HIS A 28 -10.58 3.09 2.02
N GLU A 29 -10.64 4.42 2.11
CA GLU A 29 -10.88 5.25 0.94
C GLU A 29 -9.72 5.08 -0.05
N ARG A 30 -10.04 5.03 -1.35
CA ARG A 30 -9.01 4.94 -2.39
C ARG A 30 -8.15 6.20 -2.39
N HIS A 31 -6.86 6.02 -2.67
CA HIS A 31 -5.87 7.08 -2.71
C HIS A 31 -5.72 7.65 -4.13
N GLU A 32 -5.75 8.98 -4.25
CA GLU A 32 -5.36 9.66 -5.49
C GLU A 32 -3.84 9.88 -5.51
N CYS A 33 -3.16 9.25 -6.47
CA CYS A 33 -1.72 9.44 -6.62
C CYS A 33 -1.40 10.89 -7.00
N LYS A 34 -0.79 11.66 -6.09
CA LYS A 34 -0.45 13.08 -6.34
C LYS A 34 0.56 13.30 -7.47
N VAL A 35 1.22 12.25 -7.98
CA VAL A 35 2.15 12.35 -9.12
C VAL A 35 1.42 12.32 -10.45
N CYS A 36 0.41 11.47 -10.62
CA CYS A 36 -0.24 11.24 -11.92
C CYS A 36 -1.78 11.32 -11.93
N GLY A 37 -2.43 11.45 -10.76
CA GLY A 37 -3.88 11.56 -10.61
C GLY A 37 -4.65 10.24 -10.68
N THR A 38 -3.97 9.09 -10.83
CA THR A 38 -4.63 7.78 -10.83
C THR A 38 -5.18 7.47 -9.44
N ILE A 39 -6.44 6.99 -9.39
CA ILE A 39 -7.07 6.47 -8.17
C ILE A 39 -6.68 5.00 -7.99
N VAL A 40 -5.99 4.69 -6.89
CA VAL A 40 -5.52 3.34 -6.53
C VAL A 40 -6.01 2.96 -5.14
N PRO A 41 -6.07 1.68 -4.76
CA PRO A 41 -6.29 1.32 -3.36
C PRO A 41 -5.21 1.93 -2.46
N ASP A 42 -5.60 2.37 -1.26
CA ASP A 42 -4.67 2.95 -0.30
C ASP A 42 -3.77 1.86 0.35
N GLY A 43 -2.84 2.27 1.20
CA GLY A 43 -1.90 1.38 1.86
C GLY A 43 -0.87 0.83 0.89
N PHE A 44 -0.70 -0.50 0.89
CA PHE A 44 0.35 -1.17 0.14
C PHE A 44 0.29 -0.87 -1.36
N PHE A 45 -0.90 -0.89 -1.98
CA PHE A 45 -1.01 -0.64 -3.43
C PHE A 45 -0.68 0.81 -3.81
N ALA A 46 -1.01 1.79 -2.98
CA ALA A 46 -0.60 3.18 -3.18
C ALA A 46 0.92 3.35 -3.09
N ILE A 47 1.55 2.73 -2.08
CA ILE A 47 3.01 2.74 -1.94
C ILE A 47 3.67 2.07 -3.14
N ARG A 48 3.24 0.85 -3.49
CA ARG A 48 3.78 0.11 -4.61
C ARG A 48 3.66 0.89 -5.91
N HIS A 49 2.49 1.44 -6.22
CA HIS A 49 2.28 2.31 -7.38
C HIS A 49 3.26 3.49 -7.39
N ALA A 50 3.43 4.18 -6.26
CA ALA A 50 4.30 5.34 -6.16
C ALA A 50 5.77 5.02 -6.49
N PHE A 51 6.27 3.84 -6.09
CA PHE A 51 7.68 3.48 -6.25
C PHE A 51 7.99 2.55 -7.43
N ASP A 52 6.99 1.88 -8.02
CA ASP A 52 7.15 1.13 -9.27
C ASP A 52 6.99 2.03 -10.50
N GLU A 53 6.03 2.96 -10.46
CA GLU A 53 5.65 3.74 -11.65
C GLU A 53 6.31 5.12 -11.69
N HIS A 54 6.80 5.64 -10.56
CA HIS A 54 7.38 6.98 -10.47
C HIS A 54 8.76 6.98 -9.82
N ARG A 55 9.53 8.03 -10.08
CA ARG A 55 10.85 8.21 -9.46
C ARG A 55 10.68 8.84 -8.07
N ARG A 56 11.62 8.53 -7.17
CA ARG A 56 11.72 9.14 -5.82
C ARG A 56 11.62 10.68 -5.85
N ALA A 57 12.26 11.33 -6.82
CA ALA A 57 12.22 12.79 -6.95
C ALA A 57 10.84 13.34 -7.38
N GLU A 58 10.02 12.54 -8.07
CA GLU A 58 8.64 12.90 -8.41
C GLU A 58 7.73 12.72 -7.20
N PHE A 59 7.88 11.60 -6.48
CA PHE A 59 7.22 11.38 -5.19
C PHE A 59 7.51 12.52 -4.20
N MET A 60 8.78 12.83 -3.93
CA MET A 60 9.17 13.89 -3.00
C MET A 60 8.53 15.24 -3.34
N ARG A 61 8.48 15.60 -4.63
CA ARG A 61 7.88 16.87 -5.07
C ARG A 61 6.36 16.89 -4.96
N ALA A 62 5.70 15.79 -5.32
CA ALA A 62 4.24 15.70 -5.30
C ALA A 62 3.65 15.60 -3.89
N TYR A 63 4.39 14.97 -2.97
CA TYR A 63 3.94 14.73 -1.59
C TYR A 63 4.58 15.65 -0.55
N ASP A 64 5.42 16.61 -0.96
CA ASP A 64 6.24 17.43 -0.06
C ASP A 64 7.02 16.59 0.94
N ALA A 65 7.61 15.50 0.44
CA ALA A 65 8.24 14.44 1.21
C ALA A 65 9.77 14.51 1.12
N ASP A 66 10.45 13.95 2.11
CA ASP A 66 11.90 13.91 2.18
C ASP A 66 12.50 12.50 1.99
N SER A 67 13.82 12.38 2.18
CA SER A 67 14.52 11.11 2.01
C SER A 67 14.20 10.08 3.09
N SER A 68 13.77 10.48 4.28
CA SER A 68 13.25 9.60 5.32
C SER A 68 11.91 9.03 4.90
N ASP A 69 11.01 9.88 4.40
CA ASP A 69 9.69 9.47 3.90
C ASP A 69 9.76 8.40 2.81
N VAL A 70 10.72 8.57 1.89
CA VAL A 70 10.98 7.62 0.82
C VAL A 70 11.50 6.30 1.39
N ARG A 71 12.49 6.35 2.28
CA ARG A 71 13.08 5.14 2.87
C ARG A 71 12.04 4.35 3.66
N GLU A 72 11.24 5.00 4.50
CA GLU A 72 10.20 4.33 5.28
C GLU A 72 9.22 3.56 4.39
N ARG A 73 8.79 4.16 3.26
CA ARG A 73 7.83 3.53 2.36
C ARG A 73 8.45 2.43 1.50
N GLU A 74 9.71 2.59 1.08
CA GLU A 74 10.45 1.53 0.40
C GLU A 74 10.69 0.33 1.33
N ASP A 75 11.06 0.57 2.60
CA ASP A 75 11.25 -0.47 3.60
C ASP A 75 9.94 -1.23 3.88
N VAL A 76 8.82 -0.51 4.00
CA VAL A 76 7.47 -1.12 4.14
C VAL A 76 7.11 -1.96 2.91
N LYS A 77 7.35 -1.43 1.71
CA LYS A 77 7.07 -2.14 0.46
C LYS A 77 7.90 -3.43 0.38
N GLU A 78 9.21 -3.34 0.62
CA GLU A 78 10.12 -4.49 0.57
C GLU A 78 9.75 -5.55 1.61
N ALA A 79 9.44 -5.13 2.85
CA ALA A 79 9.00 -6.06 3.90
C ALA A 79 7.73 -6.81 3.48
N ILE A 80 6.73 -6.11 2.93
CA ILE A 80 5.49 -6.72 2.46
C ILE A 80 5.76 -7.64 1.27
N GLU A 81 6.50 -7.20 0.25
CA GLU A 81 6.80 -8.01 -0.94
C GLU A 81 7.67 -9.24 -0.65
N SER A 82 8.42 -9.23 0.46
CA SER A 82 9.19 -10.39 0.91
C SER A 82 8.37 -11.47 1.62
N GLU A 83 7.20 -11.11 2.16
CA GLU A 83 6.35 -12.02 2.94
C GLU A 83 5.04 -12.39 2.22
N ALA A 84 4.47 -11.46 1.45
CA ALA A 84 3.14 -11.60 0.85
C ALA A 84 3.14 -12.43 -0.43
N ASP A 85 2.21 -13.38 -0.53
CA ASP A 85 1.77 -13.92 -1.82
C ASP A 85 0.69 -13.03 -2.44
N LEU A 86 1.09 -12.17 -3.38
CA LEU A 86 0.17 -11.23 -4.03
C LEU A 86 -0.88 -11.91 -4.90
N GLN A 87 -0.65 -13.16 -5.34
CA GLN A 87 -1.69 -13.89 -6.06
C GLN A 87 -2.85 -14.20 -5.12
N VAL A 88 -2.57 -14.59 -3.88
CA VAL A 88 -3.60 -14.84 -2.85
C VAL A 88 -4.40 -13.57 -2.55
N VAL A 89 -3.76 -12.41 -2.52
CA VAL A 89 -4.43 -11.13 -2.33
C VAL A 89 -5.39 -10.83 -3.49
N VAL A 90 -4.93 -10.97 -4.73
CA VAL A 90 -5.74 -10.72 -5.93
C VAL A 90 -6.93 -11.68 -5.98
N ASP A 91 -6.69 -12.98 -5.78
CA ASP A 91 -7.74 -13.99 -5.81
C ASP A 91 -8.84 -13.68 -4.78
N ARG A 92 -8.46 -13.26 -3.56
CA ARG A 92 -9.43 -12.87 -2.51
C ARG A 92 -10.22 -11.62 -2.87
N LEU A 93 -9.57 -10.61 -3.44
CA LEU A 93 -10.25 -9.38 -3.85
C LEU A 93 -11.23 -9.63 -5.01
N ASP A 94 -10.87 -10.50 -5.96
CA ASP A 94 -11.74 -10.94 -7.04
C ASP A 94 -12.96 -11.71 -6.49
N GLU A 95 -12.76 -12.62 -5.52
CA GLU A 95 -13.84 -13.35 -4.85
C GLU A 95 -14.81 -12.43 -4.11
N ASN A 96 -14.30 -11.35 -3.51
CA ASN A 96 -15.10 -10.36 -2.80
C ASN A 96 -15.77 -9.31 -3.72
N GLY A 97 -15.42 -9.28 -5.01
CA GLY A 97 -15.93 -8.31 -5.98
C GLY A 97 -15.35 -6.90 -5.81
N ALA A 98 -14.12 -6.80 -5.27
CA ALA A 98 -13.42 -5.54 -4.98
C ALA A 98 -12.53 -5.04 -6.15
N LEU A 99 -12.38 -5.85 -7.21
CA LEU A 99 -11.63 -5.55 -8.44
C LEU A 99 -12.54 -5.30 -9.65
#